data_AF-A0A5C5W753-F1
#
_entry.id   AF-A0A5C5W753-F1
#
_cell.length_a   1.000
_cell.length_b   1.000
_cell.length_c   1.000
_cell.angle_alpha   90.00
_cell.angle_beta   90.00
_cell.angle_gamma   90.00
#
_symmetry.space_group_name_H-M   'P 1'
#
loop_
_entity.id
_entity.type
_entity.pdbx_description
1 polymer ?
#
loop_
_entity_poly.entity_id
_entity_poly.type
_entity_poly.pdbx_seq_one_letter_code
_entity_poly.pdbx_strand_id
1 'polypeptide(L)'
;MDKWFLPLFDGVERTPYLLETGPWWAIVLWLAAVGGCFGSFLNVVALRRPHGEDIVVQGSRCPLCRHPLAWWQNLPLLGWPLLGGRCHYCRGPIPIRYWLWEVAFALLFVAVGIASPWL
;
A
#
# COMPACT_ATOMS: atom_id res chain seq x y z
N MET A 1 -24.73 -4.22 22.03
CA MET A 1 -24.27 -4.62 20.68
C MET A 1 -22.77 -4.95 20.73
N ASP A 2 -22.33 -5.56 21.82
CA ASP A 2 -20.95 -5.41 22.33
C ASP A 2 -20.25 -6.77 22.44
N LYS A 3 -21.03 -7.86 22.35
CA LYS A 3 -20.56 -9.25 22.42
C LYS A 3 -19.91 -9.77 21.13
N TRP A 4 -20.02 -9.02 20.03
CA TRP A 4 -19.42 -9.39 18.74
C TRP A 4 -17.99 -8.87 18.57
N PHE A 5 -17.66 -7.72 19.18
CA PHE A 5 -16.34 -7.09 19.01
C PHE A 5 -15.31 -7.61 20.01
N LEU A 6 -15.71 -7.89 21.26
CA LEU A 6 -14.80 -8.31 22.33
C LEU A 6 -13.97 -9.58 22.03
N PRO A 7 -14.53 -10.70 21.54
CA PRO A 7 -13.74 -11.92 21.30
C PRO A 7 -12.80 -11.83 20.09
N LEU A 8 -12.93 -10.82 19.22
CA LEU A 8 -11.98 -10.56 18.14
C LEU A 8 -10.66 -10.00 18.69
N PHE A 9 -10.71 -9.26 19.81
CA PHE A 9 -9.55 -8.63 20.43
C PHE A 9 -8.96 -9.45 21.59
N ASP A 10 -9.64 -10.48 22.11
CA ASP A 10 -9.11 -11.37 23.15
C ASP A 10 -7.82 -12.11 22.75
N GLY A 11 -7.53 -12.21 21.44
CA GLY A 11 -6.28 -12.76 20.92
C GLY A 11 -5.12 -11.77 20.86
N VAL A 12 -5.38 -10.46 20.97
CA VAL A 12 -4.38 -9.39 20.79
C VAL A 12 -3.42 -9.28 21.98
N GLU A 13 -3.80 -9.80 23.15
CA GLU A 13 -2.95 -9.78 24.35
C GLU A 13 -1.75 -10.74 24.27
N ARG A 14 -1.76 -11.70 23.34
CA ARG A 14 -0.61 -12.57 23.11
C ARG A 14 0.33 -11.90 22.12
N THR A 15 1.60 -11.78 22.50
CA THR A 15 2.65 -11.50 21.53
C THR A 15 2.60 -12.56 20.43
N PRO A 16 2.38 -12.17 19.15
CA PRO A 16 2.35 -13.14 18.06
C PRO A 16 3.64 -13.94 18.02
N TYR A 17 3.53 -15.26 17.84
CA TYR A 17 4.65 -16.21 17.93
C TYR A 17 5.81 -15.83 16.99
N LEU A 18 5.52 -15.15 15.87
CA LEU A 18 6.52 -14.66 14.93
C LEU A 18 7.33 -13.44 15.42
N LEU A 19 6.84 -12.66 16.39
CA LEU A 19 7.65 -11.62 17.05
C LEU A 19 8.69 -12.22 18.01
N GLU A 20 8.43 -13.42 18.52
CA GLU A 20 9.29 -14.07 19.52
C GLU A 20 10.39 -14.94 18.90
N THR A 21 10.15 -15.52 17.72
CA THR A 21 10.98 -16.62 17.19
C THR A 21 11.75 -16.32 15.90
N GLY A 22 11.58 -15.14 15.29
CA GLY A 22 12.22 -14.81 14.01
C GLY A 22 12.56 -13.33 13.81
N PRO A 23 13.13 -12.97 12.64
CA PRO A 23 13.40 -11.58 12.29
C PRO A 23 12.08 -10.88 11.97
N TRP A 24 11.35 -10.45 13.00
CA TRP A 24 10.04 -9.79 12.91
C TRP A 24 10.02 -8.63 11.91
N TRP A 25 11.14 -7.92 11.77
CA TRP A 25 11.30 -6.84 10.81
C TRP A 25 11.08 -7.31 9.36
N ALA A 26 11.47 -8.53 9.01
CA ALA A 26 11.29 -9.08 7.66
C ALA A 26 9.81 -9.31 7.35
N ILE A 27 9.04 -9.75 8.34
CA ILE A 27 7.60 -9.99 8.22
C ILE A 27 6.87 -8.65 8.10
N VAL A 28 7.22 -7.67 8.93
CA VAL A 28 6.65 -6.32 8.84
C VAL A 28 6.93 -5.71 7.47
N LEU A 29 8.17 -5.81 6.97
CA LEU A 29 8.52 -5.32 5.63
C LEU A 29 7.75 -6.05 4.53
N TRP A 30 7.58 -7.37 4.64
CA TRP A 30 6.82 -8.15 3.68
C TRP A 30 5.34 -7.76 3.69
N LEU A 31 4.72 -7.64 4.87
CA LEU A 31 3.32 -7.20 5.02
C LEU A 31 3.11 -5.78 4.47
N ALA A 32 4.02 -4.85 4.77
CA ALA A 32 3.96 -3.50 4.23
C ALA A 32 4.13 -3.48 2.71
N ALA A 33 5.01 -4.30 2.14
CA ALA A 33 5.19 -4.41 0.70
C ALA A 33 3.93 -4.96 0.01
N VAL A 34 3.35 -6.04 0.53
CA VAL A 34 2.11 -6.62 0.01
C VAL A 34 0.95 -5.63 0.13
N GLY A 35 0.76 -5.02 1.30
CA GLY A 35 -0.26 -4.00 1.51
C GLY A 35 -0.09 -2.80 0.58
N GLY A 36 1.14 -2.30 0.42
CA GLY A 36 1.46 -1.23 -0.53
C GLY A 36 1.12 -1.59 -1.97
N CYS A 37 1.43 -2.80 -2.42
CA CYS A 37 1.04 -3.30 -3.75
C CYS A 37 -0.48 -3.32 -3.94
N PHE A 38 -1.23 -3.79 -2.93
CA PHE A 38 -2.69 -3.78 -2.95
C PHE A 38 -3.24 -2.34 -3.01
N GLY A 39 -2.71 -1.43 -2.19
CA GLY A 39 -3.09 -0.02 -2.21
C GLY A 39 -2.82 0.65 -3.57
N SER A 40 -1.65 0.39 -4.17
CA SER A 40 -1.28 0.91 -5.49
C SER A 40 -2.23 0.42 -6.58
N PHE A 41 -2.54 -0.88 -6.59
CA PHE A 41 -3.49 -1.48 -7.53
C PHE A 41 -4.92 -0.95 -7.36
N LEU A 42 -5.42 -0.90 -6.12
CA LEU A 42 -6.78 -0.41 -5.83
C LEU A 42 -6.95 1.06 -6.20
N ASN A 43 -5.91 1.86 -6.04
CA ASN A 43 -5.91 3.25 -6.50
C ASN A 43 -6.07 3.35 -8.03
N VAL A 44 -5.43 2.46 -8.82
CA VAL A 44 -5.65 2.39 -10.28
C VAL A 44 -7.09 1.98 -10.59
N VAL A 45 -7.62 0.96 -9.92
CA VAL A 45 -9.00 0.48 -10.10
C VAL A 45 -10.00 1.60 -9.79
N ALA A 46 -9.85 2.29 -8.67
CA ALA A 46 -10.72 3.38 -8.25
C ALA A 46 -10.72 4.55 -9.24
N LEU A 47 -9.56 4.86 -9.85
CA LEU A 47 -9.44 5.94 -10.82
C LEU A 47 -10.05 5.57 -12.19
N ARG A 48 -9.79 4.35 -12.66
CA ARG A 48 -10.07 3.94 -14.04
C ARG A 48 -11.47 3.36 -14.24
N ARG A 49 -12.01 2.61 -13.26
CA ARG A 49 -13.32 1.95 -13.39
C ARG A 49 -14.48 2.92 -13.67
N PRO A 50 -14.60 4.08 -13.00
CA PRO A 50 -15.68 5.02 -13.28
C PRO A 50 -15.64 5.60 -14.70
N HIS A 51 -14.46 5.62 -15.32
CA HIS A 51 -14.23 6.18 -16.65
C HIS A 51 -14.22 5.12 -17.76
N GLY A 52 -14.44 3.84 -17.42
CA GLY A 52 -14.39 2.74 -18.40
C GLY A 52 -12.99 2.49 -18.97
N GLU A 53 -11.94 2.96 -18.31
CA GLU A 53 -10.56 2.80 -18.76
C GLU A 53 -10.01 1.41 -18.42
N ASP A 54 -9.12 0.89 -19.28
CA ASP A 54 -8.44 -0.38 -19.04
C ASP A 54 -7.52 -0.33 -17.82
N ILE A 55 -7.68 -1.29 -16.91
CA ILE A 55 -6.83 -1.41 -15.71
C ILE A 55 -5.50 -2.08 -16.02
N VAL A 56 -5.50 -3.10 -16.89
CA VAL A 56 -4.34 -3.99 -17.12
C VAL A 56 -3.48 -3.52 -18.29
N VAL A 57 -4.11 -3.10 -19.40
CA VAL A 57 -3.40 -2.79 -20.66
C VAL A 57 -2.62 -1.48 -20.57
N GLN A 58 -3.13 -0.52 -19.79
CA GLN A 58 -2.54 0.81 -19.70
C GLN A 58 -1.59 0.93 -18.50
N GLY A 59 -0.30 1.16 -18.76
CA GLY A 59 0.68 1.42 -17.70
C GLY A 59 0.46 2.72 -16.93
N SER A 60 1.12 2.88 -15.78
CA SER A 60 1.16 4.14 -15.02
C SER A 60 1.79 5.26 -15.86
N ARG A 61 1.15 6.42 -15.89
CA ARG A 61 1.59 7.59 -16.66
C ARG A 61 1.48 8.85 -15.82
N CYS A 62 2.33 9.83 -16.09
CA CYS A 62 2.22 11.14 -15.45
C CYS A 62 0.87 11.78 -15.81
N PRO A 63 0.11 12.33 -14.85
CA PRO A 63 -1.17 12.96 -15.14
C PRO A 63 -1.06 14.24 -15.99
N LEU A 64 0.13 14.85 -16.05
CA LEU A 64 0.37 16.11 -16.75
C LEU A 64 0.99 15.90 -18.13
N CYS A 65 2.16 15.26 -18.21
CA CYS A 65 2.84 15.06 -19.50
C CYS A 65 2.53 13.72 -20.17
N ARG A 66 1.76 12.84 -19.52
CA ARG A 66 1.41 11.49 -20.01
C ARG A 66 2.59 10.56 -20.29
N HIS A 67 3.81 10.96 -19.93
CA HIS A 67 4.99 10.11 -20.05
C HIS A 67 4.83 8.85 -19.19
N PRO A 68 5.16 7.65 -19.72
CA PRO A 68 5.10 6.40 -18.96
C PRO A 68 6.09 6.44 -17.79
N LEU A 69 5.64 6.05 -16.60
CA LEU A 69 6.51 5.94 -15.44
C LEU A 69 7.37 4.68 -15.55
N ALA A 70 8.65 4.80 -15.20
CA ALA A 70 9.51 3.64 -15.03
C ALA A 70 9.06 2.81 -13.81
N TRP A 71 9.41 1.52 -13.78
CA TRP A 71 9.00 0.62 -12.71
C TRP A 71 9.37 1.12 -11.30
N TRP A 72 10.57 1.69 -11.12
CA TRP A 72 11.04 2.23 -9.83
C TRP A 72 10.31 3.51 -9.41
N GLN A 73 9.76 4.25 -10.37
CA GLN A 73 8.96 5.46 -10.11
C GLN A 73 7.56 5.12 -9.60
N ASN A 74 7.12 3.88 -9.84
CA ASN A 74 5.83 3.33 -9.42
C ASN A 74 6.01 2.24 -8.34
N LEU A 75 7.19 2.16 -7.70
CA LEU A 75 7.44 1.22 -6.62
C LEU A 75 6.64 1.67 -5.38
N PRO A 76 5.75 0.83 -4.81
CA PRO A 76 4.89 1.25 -3.71
C PRO A 76 5.70 1.80 -2.54
N LEU A 77 5.18 2.83 -1.87
CA LEU A 77 5.77 3.56 -0.74
C LEU A 77 7.03 4.36 -1.08
N LEU A 78 7.84 3.92 -2.03
CA LEU A 78 9.16 4.48 -2.33
C LEU A 78 9.17 5.43 -3.54
N GLY A 79 8.35 5.17 -4.56
CA GLY A 79 8.38 5.93 -5.81
C GLY A 79 8.10 7.43 -5.63
N TRP A 80 7.05 7.78 -4.88
CA TRP A 80 6.66 9.19 -4.68
C TRP A 80 7.68 9.98 -3.83
N PRO A 81 8.17 9.47 -2.68
CA PRO A 81 9.22 10.16 -1.91
C PRO A 81 10.53 10.31 -2.67
N LEU A 82 10.98 9.28 -3.40
CA LEU A 82 12.22 9.33 -4.18
C LEU A 82 12.16 10.38 -5.30
N LEU A 83 10.97 10.62 -5.85
CA LEU A 83 10.71 11.66 -6.84
C LEU A 83 10.45 13.05 -6.24
N GLY A 84 10.35 13.16 -4.91
CA GLY A 84 9.98 14.40 -4.22
C GLY A 84 8.57 14.88 -4.61
N GLY A 85 7.66 13.96 -4.91
CA GLY A 85 6.29 14.27 -5.34
C GLY A 85 6.16 14.97 -6.69
N ARG A 86 7.18 14.89 -7.54
CA ARG A 86 7.19 15.52 -8.87
C ARG A 86 7.61 14.54 -9.96
N CYS A 87 7.04 14.67 -11.14
CA CYS A 87 7.45 13.85 -12.28
C CYS A 87 8.93 14.10 -12.63
N HIS A 88 9.67 13.02 -12.88
CA HIS A 88 11.08 13.10 -13.29
C HIS A 88 11.28 13.89 -14.59
N TYR A 89 10.34 13.78 -15.53
CA TYR A 89 10.44 14.35 -16.87
C TYR A 89 9.95 15.80 -16.95
N CYS A 90 8.69 16.06 -16.55
CA CYS A 90 8.08 17.39 -16.67
C CYS A 90 8.15 18.24 -15.40
N ARG A 91 8.66 17.69 -14.28
CA ARG A 91 8.67 18.32 -12.95
C ARG A 91 7.28 18.70 -12.39
N GLY A 92 6.21 18.36 -13.09
CA GLY A 92 4.85 18.61 -12.64
C GLY A 92 4.49 17.78 -11.39
N PRO A 93 3.57 18.27 -10.54
CA PRO A 93 3.21 17.59 -9.30
C PRO A 93 2.54 16.23 -9.55
N ILE A 94 2.99 15.21 -8.81
CA ILE A 94 2.30 13.93 -8.70
C ILE A 94 1.39 14.02 -7.46
N PRO A 95 0.07 13.89 -7.61
CA PRO A 95 -0.87 13.97 -6.50
C PRO A 95 -0.48 13.04 -5.34
N ILE A 96 -0.37 13.60 -4.13
CA ILE A 96 0.00 12.85 -2.91
C ILE A 96 -1.00 11.73 -2.58
N ARG A 97 -2.26 11.86 -3.03
CA ARG A 97 -3.29 10.84 -2.86
C ARG A 97 -2.82 9.45 -3.30
N TYR A 98 -2.01 9.37 -4.36
CA TYR A 98 -1.52 8.11 -4.89
C TYR A 98 -0.62 7.39 -3.88
N TRP A 99 0.25 8.14 -3.23
CA TRP A 99 1.11 7.62 -2.16
C TRP A 99 0.33 7.32 -0.88
N LEU A 100 -0.70 8.12 -0.56
CA LEU A 100 -1.54 7.88 0.63
C LEU A 100 -2.28 6.54 0.57
N TRP A 101 -2.77 6.13 -0.60
CA TRP A 101 -3.40 4.81 -0.77
C TRP A 101 -2.42 3.67 -0.47
N GLU A 102 -1.17 3.78 -0.93
CA GLU A 102 -0.14 2.77 -0.68
C GLU A 102 0.19 2.67 0.81
N VAL A 103 0.39 3.82 1.47
CA VAL A 103 0.68 3.89 2.91
C VAL A 103 -0.49 3.36 3.74
N ALA A 104 -1.72 3.73 3.42
CA ALA A 104 -2.91 3.29 4.15
C ALA A 104 -3.04 1.77 4.14
N PHE A 105 -2.85 1.13 2.98
CA PHE A 105 -2.95 -0.32 2.88
C PHE A 105 -1.72 -1.04 3.45
N ALA A 106 -0.52 -0.47 3.34
CA ALA A 106 0.66 -1.01 4.02
C ALA A 106 0.47 -1.05 5.54
N LEU A 107 -0.02 0.05 6.13
CA LEU A 107 -0.32 0.13 7.56
C LEU A 107 -1.46 -0.82 7.96
N LEU A 108 -2.50 -0.93 7.14
CA LEU A 108 -3.60 -1.86 7.39
C LEU A 108 -3.12 -3.32 7.47
N PHE A 109 -2.30 -3.75 6.51
CA PHE A 109 -1.77 -5.12 6.49
C PHE A 109 -0.87 -5.41 7.68
N VAL A 110 0.00 -4.46 8.04
CA VAL A 110 0.86 -4.59 9.23
C VAL A 110 0.01 -4.64 10.50
N ALA A 111 -1.00 -3.76 10.64
CA ALA A 111 -1.88 -3.73 11.81
C ALA A 111 -2.66 -5.05 11.96
N VAL A 112 -3.21 -5.58 10.86
CA VAL A 112 -3.92 -6.87 10.87
C VAL A 112 -2.96 -8.01 11.22
N GLY A 113 -1.76 -8.04 10.64
CA GLY A 113 -0.77 -9.08 10.94
C GLY A 113 -0.27 -9.07 12.38
N ILE A 114 -0.15 -7.89 13.00
CA ILE A 114 0.22 -7.77 14.43
C ILE A 114 -0.96 -8.15 15.34
N ALA A 115 -2.19 -7.78 14.96
CA ALA A 115 -3.38 -8.10 15.73
C ALA A 115 -3.82 -9.57 15.60
N SER A 116 -3.34 -10.29 14.59
CA SER A 116 -3.68 -11.70 14.38
C SER A 116 -2.82 -12.60 15.30
N PRO A 117 -3.42 -13.42 16.19
CA PRO A 117 -2.67 -14.24 17.15
C PRO A 117 -1.99 -15.48 16.54
N TRP A 118 -2.28 -15.76 15.26
CA TRP A 118 -1.89 -16.98 14.53
C TRP A 118 -0.69 -16.77 13.60
N LEU A 119 -0.36 -15.50 13.32
CA LEU A 119 0.97 -15.05 12.92
C LEU A 119 1.70 -14.70 14.23
#